data_AF-A0A351ITG5-F1
#
_entry.id   AF-A0A351ITG5-F1
#
_cell.length_a   1.000
_cell.length_b   1.000
_cell.length_c   1.000
_cell.angle_alpha   90.00
_cell.angle_beta   90.00
_cell.angle_gamma   90.00
#
_symmetry.space_group_name_H-M   'P 1'
#
loop_
_entity.id
_entity.type
_entity.pdbx_description
1 polymer ?
#
loop_
_entity_poly.entity_id
_entity_poly.type
_entity_poly.pdbx_seq_one_letter_code
_entity_poly.pdbx_strand_id
1 'polypeptide(L)'
;ASDRGAAGVGATIYFGSEESTRQIQEVSDAFAQAHELGMFTVLWCYLRNPGFKVDGVDHHGSADLTGQANHLGVTIGADIIKQKLPDTNGGYNALPGYGKTHPLVYEELTTDHPIDLCRWQVANCYMGRIGLINSGGASSGAGDLAEAVRTAVINKRAGGLGLISGRKAFQRPMAEGIELLNAIQDVYLDGSITLA
;
A
#
# COMPACT_ATOMS: atom_id res chain seq x y z
N ALA A 1 -3.92 -18.65 -14.25
CA ALA A 1 -4.85 -18.06 -13.26
C ALA A 1 -6.29 -18.16 -13.78
N SER A 2 -6.53 -17.66 -14.99
CA SER A 2 -7.81 -17.77 -15.71
C SER A 2 -8.45 -19.17 -15.68
N ASP A 3 -7.75 -20.22 -16.15
CA ASP A 3 -8.29 -21.59 -16.20
C ASP A 3 -8.68 -22.19 -14.83
N ARG A 4 -8.24 -21.56 -13.73
CA ARG A 4 -8.57 -21.98 -12.36
C ARG A 4 -9.67 -21.12 -11.71
N GLY A 5 -10.32 -20.23 -12.47
CA GLY A 5 -11.42 -19.39 -12.00
C GLY A 5 -11.01 -18.20 -11.14
N ALA A 6 -9.74 -17.78 -11.18
CA ALA A 6 -9.32 -16.55 -10.51
C ALA A 6 -9.91 -15.34 -11.24
N ALA A 7 -10.40 -14.34 -10.49
CA ALA A 7 -10.89 -13.08 -11.06
C ALA A 7 -9.76 -12.10 -11.42
N GLY A 8 -8.57 -12.30 -10.84
CA GLY A 8 -7.42 -11.42 -11.02
C GLY A 8 -6.08 -12.11 -10.80
N VAL A 9 -4.99 -11.42 -11.14
CA VAL A 9 -3.60 -11.84 -10.93
C VAL A 9 -2.94 -10.94 -9.89
N GLY A 10 -2.38 -11.55 -8.85
CA GLY A 10 -1.60 -10.85 -7.83
C GLY A 10 -0.11 -11.12 -7.98
N ALA A 11 0.72 -10.09 -7.86
CA ALA A 11 2.18 -10.21 -7.87
C ALA A 11 2.84 -9.35 -6.78
N THR A 12 4.10 -9.63 -6.45
CA THR A 12 4.89 -8.84 -5.51
C THR A 12 6.19 -8.41 -6.16
N ILE A 13 6.49 -7.12 -6.06
CA ILE A 13 7.81 -6.57 -6.38
C ILE A 13 8.43 -6.06 -5.08
N TYR A 14 9.70 -6.37 -4.90
CA TYR A 14 10.55 -5.86 -3.83
C TYR A 14 11.41 -4.72 -4.38
N PHE A 15 10.83 -3.53 -4.48
CA PHE A 15 11.49 -2.33 -4.99
C PHE A 15 12.73 -1.97 -4.17
N GLY A 16 13.85 -1.75 -4.87
CA GLY A 16 15.15 -1.48 -4.26
C GLY A 16 15.99 -2.74 -3.96
N SER A 17 15.45 -3.94 -4.21
CA SER A 17 16.24 -5.18 -4.14
C SER A 17 17.01 -5.43 -5.45
N GLU A 18 18.06 -6.26 -5.39
CA GLU A 18 18.85 -6.65 -6.56
C GLU A 18 17.99 -7.25 -7.68
N GLU A 19 16.98 -8.03 -7.31
CA GLU A 19 16.06 -8.70 -8.23
C GLU A 19 14.95 -7.80 -8.78
N SER A 20 14.83 -6.55 -8.30
CA SER A 20 13.68 -5.69 -8.62
C SER A 20 13.52 -5.44 -10.12
N THR A 21 14.61 -5.27 -10.86
CA THR A 21 14.58 -5.09 -12.32
C THR A 21 13.97 -6.29 -13.05
N ARG A 22 14.32 -7.52 -12.64
CA ARG A 22 13.74 -8.74 -13.21
C ARG A 22 12.27 -8.88 -12.83
N GLN A 23 11.93 -8.64 -11.57
CA GLN A 23 10.55 -8.69 -11.08
C GLN A 23 9.66 -7.69 -11.81
N ILE A 24 10.14 -6.47 -12.09
CA ILE A 24 9.41 -5.47 -12.87
C ILE A 24 9.07 -6.00 -14.26
N GLN A 25 10.02 -6.61 -14.97
CA GLN A 25 9.79 -7.15 -16.31
C GLN A 25 8.78 -8.31 -16.28
N GLU A 26 9.03 -9.32 -15.45
CA GLU A 26 8.17 -10.51 -15.34
C GLU A 26 6.73 -10.15 -14.94
N VAL A 27 6.56 -9.18 -14.02
CA VAL A 27 5.24 -8.73 -13.58
C VAL A 27 4.56 -7.90 -14.66
N SER A 28 5.29 -7.07 -15.40
CA SER A 28 4.73 -6.30 -16.52
C SER A 28 4.15 -7.23 -17.59
N ASP A 29 4.89 -8.27 -17.97
CA ASP A 29 4.44 -9.26 -18.95
C ASP A 29 3.22 -10.04 -18.44
N ALA A 30 3.25 -10.46 -17.17
CA ALA A 30 2.13 -11.18 -16.54
C ALA A 30 0.86 -10.31 -16.44
N PHE A 31 1.01 -9.01 -16.17
CA PHE A 31 -0.12 -8.09 -16.08
C PHE A 31 -0.72 -7.77 -17.45
N ALA A 32 0.11 -7.57 -18.47
CA ALA A 32 -0.35 -7.44 -19.85
C ALA A 32 -1.18 -8.66 -20.28
N GLN A 33 -0.69 -9.87 -20.00
CA GLN A 33 -1.43 -11.10 -20.30
C GLN A 33 -2.73 -11.23 -19.47
N ALA A 34 -2.72 -10.81 -18.20
CA ALA A 34 -3.92 -10.81 -17.38
C ALA A 34 -5.00 -9.90 -17.96
N HIS A 35 -4.62 -8.70 -18.45
CA HIS A 35 -5.52 -7.76 -19.10
C HIS A 35 -6.08 -8.29 -20.42
N GLU A 36 -5.27 -8.97 -21.25
CA GLU A 36 -5.75 -9.64 -22.47
C GLU A 36 -6.82 -10.70 -22.19
N LEU A 37 -6.77 -11.32 -20.99
CA LEU A 37 -7.74 -12.31 -20.52
C LEU A 37 -8.92 -11.69 -19.74
N GLY A 38 -9.00 -10.37 -19.64
CA GLY A 38 -10.07 -9.67 -18.91
C GLY A 38 -9.99 -9.78 -17.38
N MET A 39 -8.80 -10.10 -16.84
CA MET A 39 -8.56 -10.24 -15.41
C MET A 39 -7.98 -8.95 -14.84
N PHE A 40 -8.38 -8.55 -13.63
CA PHE A 40 -7.75 -7.40 -12.94
C PHE A 40 -6.43 -7.80 -12.28
N THR A 41 -5.56 -6.83 -12.03
CA THR A 41 -4.23 -7.05 -11.45
C THR A 41 -4.07 -6.38 -10.08
N VAL A 42 -3.32 -7.02 -9.19
CA VAL A 42 -3.01 -6.48 -7.86
C VAL A 42 -1.52 -6.57 -7.62
N LEU A 43 -0.88 -5.42 -7.34
CA LEU A 43 0.56 -5.37 -7.13
C LEU A 43 0.93 -4.96 -5.71
N TRP A 44 1.63 -5.85 -5.02
CA TRP A 44 2.28 -5.55 -3.77
C TRP A 44 3.60 -4.83 -4.04
N CYS A 45 3.66 -3.54 -3.70
CA CYS A 45 4.79 -2.68 -3.98
C CYS A 45 5.74 -2.58 -2.78
N TYR A 46 6.35 -3.67 -2.33
CA TYR A 46 7.16 -3.61 -1.11
C TYR A 46 8.52 -2.98 -1.34
N LEU A 47 8.93 -2.08 -0.45
CA LEU A 47 10.31 -1.64 -0.38
C LEU A 47 11.18 -2.75 0.24
N ARG A 48 12.37 -2.96 -0.33
CA ARG A 48 13.39 -3.85 0.20
C ARG A 48 14.77 -3.37 -0.22
N ASN A 49 15.39 -2.55 0.62
CA ASN A 49 16.77 -2.13 0.40
C ASN A 49 17.44 -1.87 1.75
N PRO A 50 18.55 -2.56 2.11
CA PRO A 50 19.24 -2.29 3.37
C PRO A 50 19.72 -0.85 3.49
N GLY A 51 19.98 -0.17 2.37
CA GLY A 51 20.35 1.24 2.32
C GLY A 51 19.26 2.20 2.77
N PHE A 52 17.99 1.78 2.90
CA PHE A 52 16.92 2.62 3.47
C PHE A 52 16.98 2.72 5.00
N LYS A 53 17.98 2.10 5.63
CA LYS A 53 18.29 2.33 7.04
C LYS A 53 19.44 3.32 7.13
N VAL A 54 19.17 4.52 7.62
CA VAL A 54 20.13 5.62 7.72
C VAL A 54 20.22 6.04 9.18
N ASP A 55 21.43 6.06 9.74
CA ASP A 55 21.68 6.47 11.13
C ASP A 55 20.80 5.76 12.18
N GLY A 56 20.46 4.49 11.93
CA GLY A 56 19.62 3.67 12.80
C GLY A 56 18.10 3.86 12.61
N VAL A 57 17.67 4.76 11.72
CA VAL A 57 16.27 4.99 11.36
C VAL A 57 15.90 4.17 10.13
N ASP A 58 14.77 3.47 10.18
CA ASP A 58 14.27 2.66 9.06
C ASP A 58 13.26 3.46 8.21
N HIS A 59 13.64 3.84 6.99
CA HIS A 59 12.80 4.62 6.08
C HIS A 59 11.90 3.78 5.17
N HIS A 60 11.83 2.45 5.30
CA HIS A 60 10.96 1.61 4.46
C HIS A 60 9.46 1.94 4.60
N GLY A 61 9.06 2.62 5.68
CA GLY A 61 7.69 3.09 5.92
C GLY A 61 7.41 4.52 5.44
N SER A 62 8.39 5.20 4.86
CA SER A 62 8.25 6.59 4.44
C SER A 62 7.25 6.75 3.28
N ALA A 63 6.37 7.75 3.39
CA ALA A 63 5.33 8.04 2.41
C ALA A 63 5.90 8.34 1.02
N ASP A 64 7.02 9.05 0.92
CA ASP A 64 7.68 9.37 -0.34
C ASP A 64 8.31 8.14 -1.03
N LEU A 65 9.08 7.30 -0.31
CA LEU A 65 9.64 6.08 -0.90
C LEU A 65 8.56 5.07 -1.29
N THR A 66 7.57 4.87 -0.42
CA THR A 66 6.47 3.93 -0.70
C THR A 66 5.57 4.47 -1.81
N GLY A 67 5.36 5.78 -1.88
CA GLY A 67 4.67 6.45 -2.98
C GLY A 67 5.36 6.20 -4.32
N GLN A 68 6.69 6.30 -4.40
CA GLN A 68 7.41 5.99 -5.63
C GLN A 68 7.26 4.54 -6.08
N ALA A 69 7.31 3.58 -5.14
CA ALA A 69 7.07 2.17 -5.46
C ALA A 69 5.64 1.97 -6.00
N ASN A 70 4.65 2.64 -5.41
CA ASN A 70 3.28 2.63 -5.90
C ASN A 70 3.19 3.23 -7.32
N HIS A 71 3.88 4.35 -7.57
CA HIS A 71 3.91 5.00 -8.87
C HIS A 71 4.49 4.08 -9.96
N LEU A 72 5.60 3.41 -9.67
CA LEU A 72 6.16 2.41 -10.58
C LEU A 72 5.16 1.28 -10.82
N GLY A 73 4.47 0.81 -9.78
CA GLY A 73 3.43 -0.19 -9.90
C GLY A 73 2.29 0.20 -10.84
N VAL A 74 1.79 1.45 -10.77
CA VAL A 74 0.73 1.90 -11.68
C VAL A 74 1.20 2.01 -13.13
N THR A 75 2.49 2.30 -13.36
CA THR A 75 3.03 2.39 -14.73
C THR A 75 3.15 1.04 -15.44
N ILE A 76 3.13 -0.08 -14.70
CA ILE A 76 3.25 -1.43 -15.26
C ILE A 76 1.92 -2.21 -15.26
N GLY A 77 0.80 -1.50 -15.24
CA GLY A 77 -0.52 -2.10 -15.43
C GLY A 77 -1.15 -2.69 -14.17
N ALA A 78 -0.78 -2.22 -12.97
CA ALA A 78 -1.53 -2.55 -11.76
C ALA A 78 -2.91 -1.86 -11.75
N ASP A 79 -3.99 -2.61 -11.53
CA ASP A 79 -5.34 -2.06 -11.31
C ASP A 79 -5.57 -1.71 -9.83
N ILE A 80 -4.90 -2.44 -8.93
CA ILE A 80 -4.88 -2.18 -7.50
C ILE A 80 -3.45 -2.26 -6.98
N ILE A 81 -3.02 -1.22 -6.28
CA ILE A 81 -1.77 -1.19 -5.53
C ILE A 81 -2.03 -1.63 -4.10
N LYS A 82 -1.21 -2.56 -3.61
CA LYS A 82 -1.11 -2.90 -2.20
C LYS A 82 0.18 -2.33 -1.63
N GLN A 83 0.06 -1.46 -0.62
CA GLN A 83 1.19 -0.96 0.17
C GLN A 83 0.98 -1.14 1.69
N LYS A 84 2.05 -1.05 2.49
CA LYS A 84 1.90 -0.83 3.94
C LYS A 84 1.41 0.59 4.21
N LEU A 85 0.63 0.80 5.27
CA LEU A 85 0.33 2.16 5.69
C LEU A 85 1.65 2.88 6.05
N PRO A 86 1.88 4.11 5.58
CA PRO A 86 3.11 4.84 5.91
C PRO A 86 3.05 5.31 7.36
N ASP A 87 4.18 5.27 8.04
CA ASP A 87 4.34 5.71 9.43
C ASP A 87 5.28 6.92 9.58
N THR A 88 5.93 7.32 8.48
CA THR A 88 6.85 8.46 8.43
C THR A 88 6.90 9.07 7.03
N ASN A 89 7.76 10.06 6.82
CA ASN A 89 8.07 10.65 5.52
C ASN A 89 9.56 11.03 5.43
N GLY A 90 9.99 11.56 4.29
CA GLY A 90 11.34 12.11 4.14
C GLY A 90 12.41 11.07 3.88
N GLY A 91 12.05 9.89 3.37
CA GLY A 91 13.03 8.90 2.96
C GLY A 91 13.94 9.42 1.84
N TYR A 92 13.45 10.30 0.95
CA TYR A 92 14.30 10.96 -0.02
C TYR A 92 15.29 11.96 0.59
N ASN A 93 14.90 12.66 1.65
CA ASN A 93 15.80 13.58 2.36
C ASN A 93 16.91 12.82 3.09
N ALA A 94 16.59 11.64 3.63
CA ALA A 94 17.54 10.76 4.29
C ALA A 94 18.50 10.04 3.32
N LEU A 95 18.17 9.98 2.02
CA LEU A 95 18.91 9.25 0.99
C LEU A 95 19.38 10.19 -0.13
N PRO A 96 20.50 10.91 0.07
CA PRO A 96 20.99 11.90 -0.90
C PRO A 96 21.14 11.30 -2.31
N GLY A 97 20.44 11.90 -3.28
CA GLY A 97 20.49 11.50 -4.68
C GLY A 97 19.65 10.26 -5.05
N TYR A 98 18.93 9.65 -4.12
CA TYR A 98 18.10 8.47 -4.41
C TYR A 98 16.78 8.81 -5.12
N GLY A 99 16.20 9.96 -4.81
CA GLY A 99 14.96 10.43 -5.41
C GLY A 99 14.96 11.91 -5.71
N LYS A 100 13.91 12.36 -6.40
CA LYS A 100 13.66 13.77 -6.68
C LYS A 100 12.41 14.19 -5.93
N THR A 101 12.55 15.23 -5.11
CA THR A 101 11.46 15.79 -4.30
C THR A 101 11.64 17.30 -4.24
N HIS A 102 10.56 18.02 -3.91
CA HIS A 102 10.57 19.46 -3.73
C HIS A 102 10.37 19.79 -2.24
N PRO A 103 11.02 20.82 -1.67
CA PRO A 103 10.86 21.18 -0.25
C PRO A 103 9.39 21.32 0.19
N LEU A 104 8.55 21.90 -0.67
CA LEU A 104 7.09 22.04 -0.46
C LEU A 104 6.38 20.73 -0.11
N VAL A 105 6.87 19.57 -0.55
CA VAL A 105 6.29 18.27 -0.15
C VAL A 105 6.28 18.14 1.37
N TYR A 106 7.32 18.60 2.05
CA TYR A 106 7.51 18.46 3.49
C TYR A 106 7.09 19.70 4.29
N GLU A 107 7.09 20.87 3.65
CA GLU A 107 6.78 22.15 4.31
C GLU A 107 5.30 22.53 4.22
N GLU A 108 4.61 22.16 3.13
CA GLU A 108 3.26 22.67 2.84
C GLU A 108 2.24 21.59 2.40
N LEU A 109 2.68 20.60 1.61
CA LEU A 109 1.77 19.67 0.93
C LEU A 109 1.45 18.40 1.73
N THR A 110 2.20 18.12 2.78
CA THR A 110 1.97 16.99 3.70
C THR A 110 2.27 17.38 5.13
N THR A 111 1.82 16.56 6.07
CA THR A 111 2.14 16.69 7.49
C THR A 111 2.45 15.30 8.07
N ASP A 112 2.85 15.25 9.34
CA ASP A 112 3.01 13.98 10.06
C ASP A 112 1.67 13.31 10.40
N HIS A 113 0.54 13.93 10.05
CA HIS A 113 -0.77 13.33 10.25
C HIS A 113 -0.91 12.10 9.34
N PRO A 114 -1.31 10.92 9.86
CA PRO A 114 -1.30 9.66 9.11
C PRO A 114 -2.21 9.67 7.88
N ILE A 115 -3.28 10.46 7.90
CA ILE A 115 -4.15 10.64 6.71
C ILE A 115 -3.39 11.39 5.61
N ASP A 116 -2.57 12.38 5.93
CA ASP A 116 -1.82 13.16 4.93
C ASP A 116 -0.72 12.30 4.32
N LEU A 117 -0.02 11.52 5.15
CA LEU A 117 0.97 10.54 4.69
C LEU A 117 0.35 9.48 3.76
N CYS A 118 -0.81 8.94 4.13
CA CYS A 118 -1.53 7.99 3.28
C CYS A 118 -2.06 8.66 2.00
N ARG A 119 -2.53 9.92 2.08
CA ARG A 119 -2.97 10.69 0.91
C ARG A 119 -1.82 10.91 -0.07
N TRP A 120 -0.60 11.11 0.43
CA TRP A 120 0.60 11.17 -0.41
C TRP A 120 0.85 9.84 -1.16
N GLN A 121 0.63 8.68 -0.53
CA GLN A 121 0.66 7.40 -1.25
C GLN A 121 -0.43 7.31 -2.32
N VAL A 122 -1.66 7.73 -2.02
CA VAL A 122 -2.81 7.73 -2.96
C VAL A 122 -2.53 8.63 -4.16
N ALA A 123 -1.92 9.80 -3.95
CA ALA A 123 -1.55 10.74 -5.00
C ALA A 123 -0.64 10.08 -6.05
N ASN A 124 0.29 9.23 -5.61
CA ASN A 124 1.20 8.48 -6.48
C ASN A 124 0.51 7.36 -7.27
N CYS A 125 -0.72 6.98 -6.90
CA CYS A 125 -1.58 6.08 -7.67
C CYS A 125 -2.48 6.83 -8.67
N TYR A 126 -1.92 7.82 -9.38
CA TYR A 126 -2.64 8.75 -10.26
C TYR A 126 -3.83 9.42 -9.57
N MET A 127 -3.58 10.05 -8.41
CA MET A 127 -4.62 10.73 -7.62
C MET A 127 -5.79 9.82 -7.25
N GLY A 128 -5.51 8.54 -6.99
CA GLY A 128 -6.51 7.53 -6.63
C GLY A 128 -7.26 6.90 -7.80
N ARG A 129 -6.93 7.23 -9.07
CA ARG A 129 -7.49 6.55 -10.24
C ARG A 129 -7.19 5.05 -10.22
N ILE A 130 -5.98 4.69 -9.77
CA ILE A 130 -5.64 3.30 -9.48
C ILE A 130 -5.81 3.07 -7.98
N GLY A 131 -6.54 2.03 -7.61
CA GLY A 131 -6.92 1.81 -6.22
C GLY A 131 -5.72 1.56 -5.31
N LEU A 132 -5.65 2.23 -4.17
CA LEU A 132 -4.69 1.92 -3.11
C LEU A 132 -5.38 1.16 -1.98
N ILE A 133 -4.90 -0.05 -1.70
CA ILE A 133 -5.24 -0.78 -0.48
C ILE A 133 -4.06 -0.86 0.47
N ASN A 134 -4.30 -0.61 1.75
CA ASN A 134 -3.28 -0.76 2.79
C ASN A 134 -3.42 -2.09 3.55
N SER A 135 -2.37 -2.49 4.26
CA SER A 135 -2.45 -3.56 5.26
C SER A 135 -2.25 -3.01 6.66
N GLY A 136 -3.03 -3.46 7.63
CA GLY A 136 -2.98 -3.02 9.04
C GLY A 136 -1.78 -3.50 9.86
N GLY A 137 -0.64 -3.80 9.24
CA GLY A 137 0.57 -4.26 9.92
C GLY A 137 0.59 -5.76 10.30
N ALA A 138 1.62 -6.18 11.04
CA ALA A 138 1.71 -7.52 11.61
C ALA A 138 0.74 -7.67 12.79
N SER A 139 0.32 -8.91 13.09
CA SER A 139 -0.56 -9.18 14.24
C SER A 139 0.17 -8.86 15.54
N SER A 140 -0.46 -8.05 16.39
CA SER A 140 -0.02 -7.69 17.74
C SER A 140 -0.85 -8.38 18.82
N GLY A 141 -1.85 -9.18 18.43
CA GLY A 141 -2.77 -9.86 19.35
C GLY A 141 -3.94 -8.96 19.73
N ALA A 142 -4.09 -8.63 21.02
CA ALA A 142 -5.27 -7.96 21.56
C ALA A 142 -5.58 -6.58 20.93
N GLY A 143 -4.60 -5.91 20.31
CA GLY A 143 -4.77 -4.62 19.63
C GLY A 143 -5.25 -4.70 18.17
N ASP A 144 -5.31 -5.90 17.58
CA ASP A 144 -5.45 -6.06 16.13
C ASP A 144 -6.74 -5.47 15.56
N LEU A 145 -7.85 -5.56 16.29
CA LEU A 145 -9.14 -5.00 15.86
C LEU A 145 -9.06 -3.47 15.77
N ALA A 146 -8.60 -2.82 16.83
CA ALA A 146 -8.47 -1.36 16.88
C ALA A 146 -7.47 -0.85 15.82
N GLU A 147 -6.35 -1.54 15.62
CA GLU A 147 -5.36 -1.21 14.59
C GLU A 147 -5.94 -1.38 13.18
N ALA A 148 -6.72 -2.43 12.93
CA ALA A 148 -7.37 -2.67 11.65
C ALA A 148 -8.41 -1.59 11.33
N VAL A 149 -9.27 -1.26 12.29
CA VAL A 149 -10.27 -0.18 12.17
C VAL A 149 -9.57 1.16 11.95
N ARG A 150 -8.56 1.50 12.74
CA ARG A 150 -7.77 2.74 12.57
C ARG A 150 -7.16 2.82 11.17
N THR A 151 -6.56 1.73 10.69
CA THR A 151 -5.97 1.68 9.34
C THR A 151 -7.05 1.86 8.26
N ALA A 152 -8.22 1.24 8.43
CA ALA A 152 -9.35 1.41 7.52
C ALA A 152 -9.84 2.85 7.46
N VAL A 153 -9.97 3.51 8.62
CA VAL A 153 -10.36 4.92 8.68
C VAL A 153 -9.32 5.78 7.96
N ILE A 154 -8.03 5.59 8.25
CA ILE A 154 -6.96 6.37 7.61
C ILE A 154 -6.95 6.19 6.09
N ASN A 155 -6.99 4.94 5.60
CA ASN A 155 -7.00 4.66 4.16
C ASN A 155 -8.22 5.27 3.47
N LYS A 156 -9.43 5.06 4.02
CA LYS A 156 -10.66 5.63 3.46
C LYS A 156 -10.60 7.15 3.43
N ARG A 157 -10.22 7.79 4.53
CA ARG A 157 -10.15 9.26 4.62
C ARG A 157 -9.09 9.86 3.71
N ALA A 158 -8.02 9.12 3.42
CA ALA A 158 -6.97 9.52 2.47
C ALA A 158 -7.36 9.35 0.99
N GLY A 159 -8.48 8.66 0.69
CA GLY A 159 -8.89 8.34 -0.69
C GLY A 159 -8.45 6.96 -1.19
N GLY A 160 -7.99 6.10 -0.30
CA GLY A 160 -7.78 4.68 -0.61
C GLY A 160 -9.09 3.90 -0.73
N LEU A 161 -9.00 2.67 -1.25
CA LEU A 161 -10.16 1.87 -1.64
C LEU A 161 -10.37 0.62 -0.78
N GLY A 162 -9.54 0.37 0.25
CA GLY A 162 -9.67 -0.88 0.98
C GLY A 162 -8.49 -1.25 1.86
N LEU A 163 -8.71 -2.31 2.62
CA LEU A 163 -7.65 -3.04 3.31
C LEU A 163 -7.55 -4.47 2.76
N ILE A 164 -6.35 -5.02 2.86
CA ILE A 164 -6.13 -6.47 2.75
C ILE A 164 -5.67 -7.03 4.08
N SER A 165 -6.40 -8.03 4.59
CA SER A 165 -6.13 -8.70 5.86
C SER A 165 -5.86 -10.18 5.64
N GLY A 166 -4.72 -10.64 6.16
CA GLY A 166 -4.33 -12.05 6.16
C GLY A 166 -4.24 -12.57 7.58
N ARG A 167 -3.01 -12.68 8.10
CA ARG A 167 -2.72 -13.20 9.44
C ARG A 167 -3.61 -12.63 10.56
N LYS A 168 -3.87 -11.31 10.57
CA LYS A 168 -4.73 -10.66 11.57
C LYS A 168 -6.15 -11.23 11.64
N ALA A 169 -6.71 -11.67 10.51
CA ALA A 169 -8.03 -12.29 10.48
C ALA A 169 -7.95 -13.81 10.69
N PHE A 170 -6.99 -14.48 10.04
CA PHE A 170 -7.00 -15.94 9.92
C PHE A 170 -6.17 -16.70 10.97
N GLN A 171 -5.37 -16.02 11.80
CA GLN A 171 -4.64 -16.64 12.92
C GLN A 171 -5.37 -16.52 14.26
N ARG A 172 -6.65 -16.12 14.25
CA ARG A 172 -7.52 -15.96 15.42
C ARG A 172 -8.65 -16.99 15.39
N PRO A 173 -9.37 -17.19 16.51
CA PRO A 173 -10.63 -17.92 16.48
C PRO A 173 -11.56 -17.39 15.39
N MET A 174 -12.33 -18.29 14.76
CA MET A 174 -13.14 -17.94 13.58
C MET A 174 -14.08 -16.75 13.83
N ALA A 175 -14.78 -16.73 14.97
CA ALA A 175 -15.69 -15.65 15.33
C ALA A 175 -14.97 -14.29 15.41
N GLU A 176 -13.78 -14.28 16.03
CA GLU A 176 -12.93 -13.10 16.17
C GLU A 176 -12.39 -12.60 14.83
N GLY A 177 -12.03 -13.51 13.92
CA GLY A 177 -11.61 -13.17 12.56
C GLY A 177 -12.73 -12.55 11.73
N ILE A 178 -13.94 -13.11 11.84
CA ILE A 178 -15.15 -12.58 11.17
C ILE A 178 -15.46 -11.18 11.70
N GLU A 179 -15.45 -10.99 13.02
CA GLU A 179 -15.68 -9.68 13.64
C GLU A 179 -14.69 -8.63 13.12
N LEU A 180 -13.40 -8.98 13.03
CA LEU A 180 -12.38 -8.07 12.49
C LEU A 180 -12.63 -7.69 11.03
N LEU A 181 -13.03 -8.65 10.19
CA LEU A 181 -13.33 -8.37 8.78
C LEU A 181 -14.59 -7.50 8.63
N ASN A 182 -15.64 -7.76 9.41
CA ASN A 182 -16.86 -6.96 9.41
C ASN A 182 -16.58 -5.53 9.88
N ALA A 183 -15.80 -5.35 10.95
CA ALA A 183 -15.44 -4.01 11.42
C ALA A 183 -14.66 -3.18 10.38
N ILE A 184 -13.81 -3.83 9.57
CA ILE A 184 -13.17 -3.16 8.43
C ILE A 184 -14.22 -2.76 7.39
N GLN A 185 -15.14 -3.67 7.03
CA GLN A 185 -16.18 -3.41 6.04
C GLN A 185 -17.12 -2.28 6.48
N ASP A 186 -17.50 -2.25 7.76
CA ASP A 186 -18.34 -1.21 8.35
C ASP A 186 -17.73 0.17 8.17
N VAL A 187 -16.39 0.32 8.31
CA VAL A 187 -15.71 1.59 8.03
C VAL A 187 -15.91 2.03 6.58
N TYR A 188 -15.86 1.12 5.60
CA TYR A 188 -16.07 1.47 4.19
C TYR A 188 -17.53 1.73 3.85
N LEU A 189 -18.47 1.05 4.52
CA LEU A 189 -19.91 1.25 4.37
C LEU A 189 -20.44 2.49 5.10
N ASP A 190 -19.74 2.97 6.13
CA ASP A 190 -20.15 4.15 6.91
C ASP A 190 -19.96 5.45 6.10
N GLY A 191 -21.09 6.01 5.63
CA GLY A 191 -21.11 7.26 4.88
C GLY A 191 -20.68 8.50 5.67
N SER A 192 -20.59 8.44 7.00
CA SER A 192 -20.09 9.55 7.84
C SER A 192 -18.57 9.70 7.77
N ILE A 193 -17.86 8.64 7.37
CA ILE A 193 -16.40 8.66 7.19
C ILE A 193 -16.10 9.13 5.77
N THR A 194 -15.93 10.44 5.61
CA THR A 194 -15.65 11.08 4.31
C THR A 194 -14.15 11.22 4.05
N LEU A 195 -13.81 11.55 2.80
CA LEU A 195 -12.48 12.08 2.47
C LEU A 195 -12.16 13.27 3.39
N ALA A 196 -10.91 13.34 3.84
CA ALA A 196 -10.38 14.46 4.62
C ALA A 196 -9.71 15.50 3.71
#